data_AF-A0A2N7QPH1-F1
#
_entry.id   AF-A0A2N7QPH1-F1
#
_cell.length_a   1.000
_cell.length_b   1.000
_cell.length_c   1.000
_cell.angle_alpha   90.00
_cell.angle_beta   90.00
_cell.angle_gamma   90.00
#
_symmetry.space_group_name_H-M   'P 1'
#
loop_
_entity.id
_entity.type
_entity.pdbx_description
1 polymer ?
#
loop_
_entity_poly.entity_id
_entity_poly.type
_entity_poly.pdbx_seq_one_letter_code
_entity_poly.pdbx_strand_id
1 'polypeptide(L)'
;MFIPFSRYSPILKFLTLSLFAYVATVLVIHVPWTAVLRSIVVPPIVRDAKYAVGVVALLGTTISPYLFCWQASQEVEEMSPSSGRRPLKRSPSQAPEALQRIGIDTSVGMVFSNMIAFFIILTAAVVLHAHGKTDINSSADAAEALRPLAGKLAFGLFAAGIIGTGLLAVPVLAGATAYAAADAFGQRAGLEHKPHEAKFFYGALIVASVVGMALNFTPLDPVKALYWSAVVNGVVAVPLMIVMMLMSSRVKVMGEFTLPWFLQLFGWLATAAMATAAVVMFATWGK
;
A
#
# COMPACT_ATOMS: atom_id res chain seq x y z
N MET A 1 -11.88 -12.40 -24.19
CA MET A 1 -12.21 -11.00 -24.55
C MET A 1 -11.42 -10.10 -23.61
N PHE A 2 -10.26 -9.58 -24.05
CA PHE A 2 -9.41 -8.71 -23.21
C PHE A 2 -9.92 -7.27 -23.33
N ILE A 3 -10.57 -6.75 -22.29
CA ILE A 3 -10.92 -5.32 -22.23
C ILE A 3 -9.63 -4.57 -21.84
N PRO A 4 -9.17 -3.58 -22.63
CA PRO A 4 -7.97 -2.81 -22.31
C PRO A 4 -8.07 -2.13 -20.94
N PHE A 5 -6.98 -2.12 -20.16
CA PHE A 5 -6.92 -1.48 -18.84
C PHE A 5 -7.44 -0.04 -18.86
N SER A 6 -7.08 0.71 -19.90
CA SER A 6 -7.52 2.09 -20.11
C SER A 6 -9.04 2.27 -20.20
N ARG A 7 -9.80 1.25 -20.62
CA ARG A 7 -11.26 1.32 -20.75
C ARG A 7 -12.01 0.97 -19.46
N TYR A 8 -11.50 0.05 -18.63
CA TYR A 8 -12.18 -0.34 -17.39
C TYR A 8 -11.63 0.36 -16.14
N SER A 9 -10.39 0.87 -16.17
CA SER A 9 -9.78 1.63 -15.07
C SER A 9 -10.63 2.84 -14.60
N PRO A 10 -11.27 3.64 -15.48
CA PRO A 10 -12.13 4.74 -15.03
C PRO A 10 -13.32 4.29 -14.19
N ILE A 11 -13.92 3.15 -14.56
CA ILE A 11 -15.04 2.56 -13.80
C ILE A 11 -14.55 2.15 -12.42
N LEU A 12 -13.41 1.46 -12.33
CA LEU A 12 -12.88 1.06 -11.02
C LEU A 12 -12.48 2.26 -10.15
N LYS A 13 -11.87 3.30 -10.74
CA LYS A 13 -11.61 4.57 -10.05
C LYS A 13 -12.91 5.17 -9.51
N PHE A 14 -13.99 5.15 -10.28
CA PHE A 14 -15.30 5.58 -9.80
C PHE A 14 -15.79 4.72 -8.63
N LEU A 15 -15.64 3.39 -8.68
CA LEU A 15 -15.97 2.52 -7.55
C LEU A 15 -15.15 2.87 -6.30
N THR A 16 -13.88 3.28 -6.44
CA THR A 16 -13.08 3.71 -5.28
C THR A 16 -13.58 4.99 -4.62
N LEU A 17 -14.43 5.79 -5.29
CA LEU A 17 -15.08 6.94 -4.64
C LEU A 17 -16.00 6.52 -3.50
N SER A 18 -16.44 5.26 -3.45
CA SER A 18 -17.14 4.71 -2.28
C SER A 18 -16.30 4.78 -0.99
N LEU A 19 -14.97 4.89 -1.06
CA LEU A 19 -14.14 5.11 0.12
C LEU A 19 -14.43 6.47 0.79
N PHE A 20 -14.92 7.47 0.05
CA PHE A 20 -15.41 8.72 0.64
C PHE A 20 -16.64 8.52 1.52
N ALA A 21 -17.31 7.37 1.44
CA ALA A 21 -18.36 7.02 2.39
C ALA A 21 -17.85 7.02 3.83
N TYR A 22 -16.60 6.63 4.08
CA TYR A 22 -16.02 6.71 5.44
C TYR A 22 -15.89 8.15 5.91
N VAL A 23 -15.44 9.05 5.02
CA VAL A 23 -15.36 10.49 5.30
C VAL A 23 -16.76 11.04 5.60
N ALA A 24 -17.72 10.75 4.73
CA ALA A 24 -19.11 11.19 4.91
C ALA A 24 -19.76 10.61 6.17
N THR A 25 -19.44 9.36 6.54
CA THR A 25 -19.95 8.74 7.77
C THR A 25 -19.48 9.50 9.01
N VAL A 26 -18.21 9.88 9.06
CA VAL A 26 -17.64 10.70 10.15
C VAL A 26 -18.32 12.07 10.28
N LEU A 27 -18.81 12.65 9.17
CA LEU A 27 -19.55 13.92 9.20
C LEU A 27 -20.99 13.78 9.72
N VAL A 28 -21.56 12.58 9.64
CA VAL A 28 -22.95 12.30 10.05
C VAL A 28 -23.02 11.83 11.51
N ILE A 29 -22.01 11.10 11.98
CA ILE A 29 -21.98 10.55 13.35
C ILE A 29 -21.38 11.55 14.34
N HIS A 30 -21.75 11.41 15.62
CA HIS A 30 -21.13 12.18 16.69
C HIS A 30 -19.75 11.62 17.03
N VAL A 31 -18.69 12.28 16.55
CA VAL A 31 -17.31 11.93 16.86
C VAL A 31 -16.81 12.73 18.06
N PRO A 32 -16.25 12.08 19.10
CA PRO A 32 -15.62 12.78 20.23
C PRO A 32 -14.26 13.36 19.81
N TRP A 33 -14.27 14.46 19.05
CA TRP A 33 -13.07 15.08 18.47
C TRP A 33 -11.98 15.41 19.50
N THR A 34 -12.36 15.80 20.72
CA THR A 34 -11.39 16.03 21.80
C THR A 34 -10.59 14.78 22.15
N ALA A 35 -11.24 13.60 22.20
CA ALA A 35 -10.57 12.33 22.45
C ALA A 35 -9.70 11.91 21.26
N VAL A 36 -10.17 12.14 20.03
CA VAL A 36 -9.41 11.88 18.81
C VAL A 36 -8.14 12.72 18.77
N LEU A 37 -8.25 14.04 18.93
CA LEU A 37 -7.10 14.96 18.94
C LEU A 37 -6.12 14.62 20.06
N ARG A 38 -6.63 14.30 21.26
CA ARG A 38 -5.78 13.86 22.38
C ARG A 38 -5.02 12.58 22.05
N SER A 39 -5.66 11.62 21.38
CA SER A 39 -5.04 10.34 21.00
C SER A 39 -4.03 10.48 19.85
N ILE A 40 -4.18 11.51 19.00
CA ILE A 40 -3.20 11.86 17.97
C ILE A 40 -1.93 12.45 18.62
N VAL A 41 -2.09 13.34 19.60
CA VAL A 41 -0.96 14.00 20.26
C VAL A 41 -0.29 13.09 21.28
N VAL A 42 -1.07 12.34 22.05
CA VAL A 42 -0.60 11.41 23.09
C VAL A 42 -1.29 10.05 22.86
N PRO A 43 -0.68 9.16 22.04
CA PRO A 43 -1.26 7.85 21.79
C PRO A 43 -1.25 7.02 23.09
N PRO A 44 -2.37 6.35 23.44
CA PRO A 44 -2.39 5.42 24.56
C PRO A 44 -1.57 4.17 24.18
N ILE A 45 -0.34 4.12 24.66
CA ILE A 45 0.55 2.97 24.42
C ILE A 45 0.19 1.87 25.42
N VAL A 46 -0.44 0.81 24.91
CA VAL A 46 -0.73 -0.40 25.69
C VAL A 46 0.39 -1.40 25.45
N ARG A 47 0.95 -1.96 26.53
CA ARG A 47 1.97 -3.02 26.46
C ARG A 47 1.30 -4.37 26.24
N ASP A 48 0.71 -4.55 25.06
CA ASP A 48 0.06 -5.78 24.64
C ASP A 48 0.67 -6.27 23.31
N ALA A 49 0.81 -7.59 23.17
CA ALA A 49 1.32 -8.19 21.94
C ALA A 49 0.42 -7.86 20.75
N LYS A 50 -0.91 -7.88 20.93
CA LYS A 50 -1.86 -7.53 19.86
C LYS A 50 -1.73 -6.07 19.42
N TYR A 51 -1.46 -5.17 20.36
CA TYR A 51 -1.17 -3.77 20.05
C TYR A 51 0.08 -3.64 19.18
N ALA A 52 1.18 -4.31 19.54
CA ALA A 52 2.41 -4.29 18.76
C ALA A 52 2.22 -4.87 17.35
N VAL A 53 1.53 -6.01 17.22
CA VAL A 53 1.19 -6.61 15.92
C VAL A 53 0.32 -5.67 15.09
N GLY A 54 -0.66 -4.99 15.71
CA GLY A 54 -1.51 -3.99 15.04
C GLY A 54 -0.73 -2.79 14.51
N VAL A 55 0.24 -2.28 15.29
CA VAL A 55 1.13 -1.21 14.83
C VAL A 55 1.98 -1.66 13.65
N VAL A 56 2.58 -2.85 13.71
CA VAL A 56 3.37 -3.40 12.59
C VAL A 56 2.49 -3.62 11.35
N ALA A 57 1.28 -4.14 11.51
CA ALA A 57 0.34 -4.32 10.41
C ALA A 57 -0.01 -2.99 9.74
N LEU A 58 -0.34 -1.97 10.54
CA LEU A 58 -0.66 -0.63 10.03
C LEU A 58 0.53 -0.03 9.27
N LEU A 59 1.72 -0.05 9.87
CA LEU A 59 2.93 0.45 9.21
C LEU A 59 3.26 -0.35 7.95
N GLY A 60 3.08 -1.68 7.97
CA GLY A 60 3.32 -2.57 6.83
C GLY A 60 2.38 -2.31 5.65
N THR A 61 1.12 -1.93 5.90
CA THR A 61 0.21 -1.49 4.84
C THR A 61 0.63 -0.16 4.21
N THR A 62 1.29 0.72 4.97
CA THR A 62 1.74 2.03 4.47
C THR A 62 3.07 1.92 3.72
N ILE A 63 4.02 1.15 4.23
CA ILE A 63 5.37 0.99 3.66
C ILE A 63 5.52 -0.44 3.15
N SER A 64 4.67 -0.81 2.19
CA SER A 64 4.68 -2.16 1.64
C SER A 64 5.94 -2.40 0.77
N PRO A 65 6.69 -3.49 1.01
CA PRO A 65 7.90 -3.87 0.26
C PRO A 65 7.82 -3.73 -1.25
N TYR A 66 6.70 -4.15 -1.84
CA TYR A 66 6.54 -4.16 -3.29
C TYR A 66 6.60 -2.75 -3.90
N LEU A 67 6.27 -1.69 -3.14
CA LEU A 67 6.27 -0.32 -3.63
C LEU A 67 7.66 0.14 -4.07
N PHE A 68 8.73 -0.32 -3.41
CA PHE A 68 10.09 0.06 -3.78
C PHE A 68 10.47 -0.43 -5.17
N CYS A 69 10.14 -1.69 -5.49
CA CYS A 69 10.35 -2.25 -6.82
C CYS A 69 9.36 -1.65 -7.82
N TRP A 70 8.06 -1.63 -7.47
CA TRP A 70 7.00 -1.17 -8.35
C TRP A 70 7.18 0.28 -8.80
N GLN A 71 7.43 1.22 -7.88
CA GLN A 71 7.60 2.63 -8.24
C GLN A 71 8.82 2.84 -9.14
N ALA A 72 9.93 2.15 -8.87
CA ALA A 72 11.13 2.23 -9.69
C ALA A 72 10.89 1.64 -11.09
N SER A 73 10.28 0.46 -11.18
CA SER A 73 9.96 -0.17 -12.46
C SER A 73 8.92 0.62 -13.25
N GLN A 74 7.91 1.21 -12.59
CA GLN A 74 6.92 2.09 -13.24
C GLN A 74 7.56 3.33 -13.84
N GLU A 75 8.46 4.00 -13.09
CA GLU A 75 9.16 5.17 -13.62
C GLU A 75 10.06 4.80 -14.82
N VAL A 76 10.63 3.59 -14.85
CA VAL A 76 11.35 3.06 -16.02
C VAL A 76 10.40 2.73 -17.18
N GLU A 77 9.24 2.13 -16.92
CA GLU A 77 8.24 1.81 -17.95
C GLU A 77 7.70 3.10 -18.60
N GLU A 78 7.46 4.16 -17.82
CA GLU A 78 7.03 5.45 -18.35
C GLU A 78 8.11 6.18 -19.18
N MET A 79 9.38 5.76 -19.09
CA MET A 79 10.46 6.21 -19.98
C MET A 79 10.41 5.49 -21.34
N SER A 80 9.26 5.52 -22.00
CA SER A 80 9.11 5.03 -23.37
C SER A 80 9.86 5.94 -24.35
N PRO A 81 10.40 5.44 -25.48
CA PRO A 81 11.11 6.27 -26.48
C PRO A 81 10.31 7.47 -27.00
N SER A 82 8.97 7.38 -26.97
CA SER A 82 8.05 8.44 -27.36
C SER A 82 7.85 9.54 -26.29
N SER A 83 8.20 9.28 -25.04
CA SER A 83 7.97 10.20 -23.90
C SER A 83 8.98 11.35 -23.84
N GLY A 84 10.12 11.24 -24.56
CA GLY A 84 11.25 12.16 -24.44
C GLY A 84 12.03 12.07 -23.12
N ARG A 85 11.59 11.22 -22.18
CA ARG A 85 12.24 11.00 -20.88
C ARG A 85 13.43 10.06 -21.05
N ARG A 86 14.54 10.37 -20.38
CA ARG A 86 15.78 9.58 -20.44
C ARG A 86 16.31 9.31 -19.04
N PRO A 87 17.10 8.22 -18.84
CA PRO A 87 17.75 7.97 -17.58
C PRO A 87 18.55 9.20 -17.11
N LEU A 88 18.31 9.67 -15.89
CA LEU A 88 18.85 10.94 -15.39
C LEU A 88 20.38 10.99 -15.41
N LYS A 89 21.07 9.85 -15.23
CA LYS A 89 22.52 9.73 -15.39
C LYS A 89 23.02 10.09 -16.81
N ARG A 90 22.18 9.93 -17.84
CA ARG A 90 22.49 10.26 -19.24
C ARG A 90 21.95 11.62 -19.66
N SER A 91 20.98 12.17 -18.94
CA SER A 91 20.39 13.48 -19.22
C SER A 91 20.11 14.24 -17.91
N PRO A 92 21.16 14.73 -17.22
CA PRO A 92 21.02 15.39 -15.91
C PRO A 92 20.13 16.62 -15.91
N SER A 93 20.01 17.31 -17.05
CA SER A 93 19.16 18.49 -17.22
C SER A 93 17.67 18.22 -16.98
N GLN A 94 17.20 16.97 -17.15
CA GLN A 94 15.81 16.58 -16.88
C GLN A 94 15.53 16.35 -15.39
N ALA A 95 16.56 16.30 -14.55
CA ALA A 95 16.41 15.89 -13.16
C ALA A 95 15.54 16.82 -12.30
N PRO A 96 15.63 18.16 -12.39
CA PRO A 96 14.79 19.04 -11.56
C PRO A 96 13.29 18.81 -11.81
N GLU A 97 12.88 18.76 -13.08
CA GLU A 97 11.50 18.53 -13.47
C GLU A 97 11.03 17.12 -13.10
N ALA A 98 11.86 16.10 -13.35
CA ALA A 98 11.54 14.71 -13.01
C ALA A 98 11.37 14.51 -11.50
N LEU A 99 12.31 15.00 -10.69
CA LEU A 99 12.25 14.88 -9.23
C LEU A 99 11.09 15.68 -8.63
N GLN A 100 10.77 16.85 -9.19
CA GLN A 100 9.59 17.62 -8.77
C GLN A 100 8.30 16.87 -9.08
N ARG A 101 8.17 16.30 -10.28
CA ARG A 101 7.00 15.51 -10.69
C ARG A 101 6.80 14.31 -9.77
N ILE A 102 7.85 13.51 -9.56
CA ILE A 102 7.83 12.33 -8.68
C ILE A 102 7.47 12.75 -7.25
N GLY A 103 8.05 13.85 -6.76
CA GLY A 103 7.78 14.38 -5.43
C GLY A 103 6.32 14.81 -5.25
N ILE A 104 5.74 15.52 -6.21
CA ILE A 104 4.34 15.95 -6.17
C ILE A 104 3.41 14.74 -6.26
N ASP A 105 3.62 13.84 -7.22
CA ASP A 105 2.80 12.65 -7.40
C ASP A 105 2.78 11.78 -6.14
N THR A 106 3.97 11.48 -5.60
CA THR A 106 4.11 10.69 -4.37
C THR A 106 3.48 11.40 -3.17
N SER A 107 3.72 12.71 -3.02
CA SER A 107 3.19 13.47 -1.87
C SER A 107 1.67 13.56 -1.89
N VAL A 108 1.07 13.89 -3.04
CA VAL A 108 -0.38 13.97 -3.20
C VAL A 108 -1.02 12.60 -2.99
N GLY A 109 -0.45 11.56 -3.60
CA GLY A 109 -0.91 10.18 -3.43
C GLY A 109 -0.86 9.72 -1.97
N MET A 110 0.25 9.97 -1.27
CA MET A 110 0.43 9.60 0.14
C MET A 110 -0.50 10.38 1.07
N VAL A 111 -0.64 11.69 0.89
CA VAL A 111 -1.56 12.52 1.71
C VAL A 111 -3.00 12.03 1.54
N PHE A 112 -3.43 11.82 0.30
CA PHE A 112 -4.77 11.35 0.02
C PHE A 112 -5.02 9.96 0.60
N SER A 113 -4.10 9.02 0.41
CA SER A 113 -4.20 7.66 0.94
C SER A 113 -4.27 7.64 2.46
N ASN A 114 -3.37 8.36 3.15
CA ASN A 114 -3.36 8.41 4.62
C ASN A 114 -4.60 9.10 5.19
N MET A 115 -5.11 10.13 4.52
CA MET A 115 -6.35 10.80 4.91
C MET A 115 -7.52 9.81 4.87
N ILE A 116 -7.69 9.08 3.77
CA ILE A 116 -8.76 8.07 3.65
C ILE A 116 -8.57 6.95 4.69
N ALA A 117 -7.34 6.45 4.87
CA ALA A 117 -7.04 5.44 5.88
C ALA A 117 -7.40 5.91 7.29
N PHE A 118 -7.10 7.16 7.64
CA PHE A 118 -7.49 7.77 8.91
C PHE A 118 -9.02 7.75 9.10
N PHE A 119 -9.80 8.16 8.09
CA PHE A 119 -11.27 8.13 8.19
C PHE A 119 -11.83 6.70 8.29
N ILE A 120 -11.21 5.72 7.62
CA ILE A 120 -11.59 4.31 7.76
C ILE A 120 -11.37 3.83 9.20
N ILE A 121 -10.18 4.09 9.76
CA ILE A 121 -9.84 3.71 11.14
C ILE A 121 -10.77 4.40 12.14
N LEU A 122 -11.01 5.71 11.97
CA LEU A 122 -11.88 6.49 12.84
C LEU A 122 -13.32 5.99 12.78
N THR A 123 -13.86 5.73 11.59
CA THR A 123 -15.22 5.19 11.42
C THR A 123 -15.33 3.83 12.08
N ALA A 124 -14.36 2.93 11.86
CA ALA A 124 -14.36 1.61 12.50
C ALA A 124 -14.29 1.72 14.03
N ALA A 125 -13.48 2.65 14.57
CA ALA A 125 -13.38 2.87 16.00
C ALA A 125 -14.69 3.38 16.62
N VAL A 126 -15.33 4.38 15.99
CA VAL A 126 -16.54 5.01 16.55
C VAL A 126 -17.80 4.18 16.30
N VAL A 127 -17.89 3.50 15.16
CA VAL A 127 -19.10 2.74 14.78
C VAL A 127 -19.05 1.31 15.26
N LEU A 128 -17.91 0.62 15.12
CA LEU A 128 -17.80 -0.81 15.48
C LEU A 128 -17.27 -0.97 16.91
N HIS A 129 -16.08 -0.45 17.18
CA HIS A 129 -15.40 -0.69 18.46
C HIS A 129 -16.16 -0.10 19.65
N ALA A 130 -16.68 1.13 19.53
CA ALA A 130 -17.48 1.76 20.59
C ALA A 130 -18.80 1.02 20.90
N HIS A 131 -19.32 0.23 19.95
CA HIS A 131 -20.52 -0.60 20.14
C HIS A 131 -20.18 -2.06 20.49
N GLY A 132 -18.93 -2.35 20.89
CA GLY A 132 -18.51 -3.67 21.35
C GLY A 132 -18.16 -4.66 20.24
N LYS A 133 -18.28 -4.29 18.96
CA LYS A 133 -17.81 -5.13 17.85
C LYS A 133 -16.30 -4.99 17.69
N THR A 134 -15.57 -5.91 18.31
CA THR A 134 -14.11 -5.94 18.33
C THR A 134 -13.50 -7.06 17.49
N ASP A 135 -14.30 -8.07 17.12
CA ASP A 135 -13.88 -9.18 16.28
C ASP A 135 -14.58 -9.09 14.92
N ILE A 136 -13.79 -8.88 13.86
CA ILE A 136 -14.26 -8.72 12.47
C ILE A 136 -13.83 -9.95 11.70
N ASN A 137 -14.78 -10.87 11.51
CA ASN A 137 -14.51 -12.15 10.84
C ASN A 137 -14.97 -12.16 9.38
N SER A 138 -15.76 -11.17 8.95
CA SER A 138 -16.28 -11.11 7.59
C SER A 138 -16.30 -9.71 6.99
N SER A 139 -16.32 -9.66 5.66
CA SER A 139 -16.57 -8.42 4.90
C SER A 139 -17.93 -7.80 5.23
N ALA A 140 -18.92 -8.61 5.62
CA ALA A 140 -20.23 -8.13 6.03
C ALA A 140 -20.17 -7.37 7.37
N ASP A 141 -19.36 -7.85 8.31
CA ASP A 141 -19.13 -7.16 9.59
C ASP A 141 -18.43 -5.81 9.37
N ALA A 142 -17.43 -5.78 8.49
CA ALA A 142 -16.73 -4.56 8.14
C ALA A 142 -17.66 -3.52 7.47
N ALA A 143 -18.60 -3.97 6.64
CA ALA A 143 -19.57 -3.09 5.99
C ALA A 143 -20.50 -2.35 6.98
N GLU A 144 -20.70 -2.90 8.19
CA GLU A 144 -21.52 -2.25 9.20
C GLU A 144 -20.94 -0.91 9.69
N ALA A 145 -19.64 -0.67 9.51
CA ALA A 145 -19.04 0.63 9.79
C ALA A 145 -19.71 1.77 9.01
N LEU A 146 -20.25 1.49 7.83
CA LEU A 146 -20.94 2.45 6.96
C LEU A 146 -22.47 2.51 7.19
N ARG A 147 -23.00 1.69 8.10
CA ARG A 147 -24.44 1.63 8.39
C ARG A 147 -25.05 2.97 8.82
N PRO A 148 -24.38 3.82 9.62
CA PRO A 148 -24.93 5.12 9.99
C PRO A 148 -25.18 6.06 8.81
N LEU A 149 -24.36 5.95 7.75
CA LEU A 149 -24.50 6.77 6.54
C LEU A 149 -25.47 6.15 5.53
N ALA A 150 -25.27 4.88 5.21
CA ALA A 150 -25.92 4.23 4.07
C ALA A 150 -27.08 3.30 4.45
N GLY A 151 -27.31 3.06 5.75
CA GLY A 151 -28.37 2.18 6.24
C GLY A 151 -28.32 0.80 5.58
N LYS A 152 -29.39 0.44 4.86
CA LYS A 152 -29.51 -0.84 4.14
C LYS A 152 -28.54 -0.96 2.95
N LEU A 153 -28.03 0.16 2.43
CA LEU A 153 -27.08 0.20 1.31
C LEU A 153 -25.62 0.09 1.75
N ALA A 154 -25.33 0.03 3.06
CA ALA A 154 -23.97 -0.04 3.59
C ALA A 154 -23.17 -1.22 3.01
N PHE A 155 -23.79 -2.38 2.89
CA PHE A 155 -23.17 -3.55 2.25
C PHE A 155 -22.84 -3.30 0.78
N GLY A 156 -23.77 -2.72 0.02
CA GLY A 156 -23.54 -2.42 -1.40
C GLY A 156 -22.43 -1.38 -1.61
N LEU A 157 -22.39 -0.36 -0.76
CA LEU A 157 -21.36 0.69 -0.80
C LEU A 157 -19.99 0.14 -0.42
N PHE A 158 -19.92 -0.70 0.62
CA PHE A 158 -18.70 -1.39 1.03
C PHE A 158 -18.20 -2.38 -0.04
N ALA A 159 -19.10 -3.17 -0.60
CA ALA A 159 -18.80 -4.13 -1.66
C ALA A 159 -18.28 -3.41 -2.92
N ALA A 160 -18.91 -2.30 -3.32
CA ALA A 160 -18.41 -1.47 -4.42
C ALA A 160 -16.98 -0.98 -4.15
N GLY A 161 -16.68 -0.58 -2.91
CA GLY A 161 -15.34 -0.17 -2.51
C GLY A 161 -14.30 -1.27 -2.60
N ILE A 162 -14.54 -2.41 -1.92
CA ILE A 162 -13.59 -3.53 -1.93
C ILE A 162 -13.40 -4.11 -3.34
N ILE A 163 -14.46 -4.21 -4.14
CA ILE A 163 -14.34 -4.71 -5.52
C ILE A 163 -13.54 -3.71 -6.37
N GLY A 164 -13.84 -2.41 -6.25
CA GLY A 164 -13.14 -1.36 -6.98
C GLY A 164 -11.65 -1.31 -6.65
N THR A 165 -11.30 -1.31 -5.36
CA THR A 165 -9.90 -1.27 -4.91
C THR A 165 -9.18 -2.58 -5.19
N GLY A 166 -9.83 -3.73 -4.95
CA GLY A 166 -9.25 -5.05 -5.20
C GLY A 166 -8.89 -5.27 -6.67
N LEU A 167 -9.80 -4.94 -7.60
CA LEU A 167 -9.55 -5.10 -9.03
C LEU A 167 -8.49 -4.11 -9.57
N LEU A 168 -8.28 -2.97 -8.91
CA LEU A 168 -7.15 -2.07 -9.22
C LEU A 168 -5.83 -2.58 -8.65
N ALA A 169 -5.87 -3.20 -7.46
CA ALA A 169 -4.67 -3.69 -6.78
C ALA A 169 -4.10 -4.95 -7.42
N VAL A 170 -4.94 -5.86 -7.96
CA VAL A 170 -4.48 -7.14 -8.53
C VAL A 170 -3.43 -6.94 -9.63
N PRO A 171 -3.64 -6.12 -10.68
CA PRO A 171 -2.62 -5.89 -11.71
C PRO A 171 -1.33 -5.27 -11.16
N VAL A 172 -1.44 -4.37 -10.19
CA VAL A 172 -0.30 -3.68 -9.58
C VAL A 172 0.55 -4.66 -8.76
N LEU A 173 -0.07 -5.48 -7.92
CA LEU A 173 0.62 -6.46 -7.08
C LEU A 173 1.20 -7.61 -7.90
N ALA A 174 0.42 -8.14 -8.85
CA ALA A 174 0.88 -9.19 -9.75
C ALA A 174 2.01 -8.68 -10.65
N GLY A 175 1.88 -7.45 -11.16
CA GLY A 175 2.91 -6.77 -11.94
C GLY A 175 4.18 -6.55 -11.12
N ALA A 176 4.09 -5.99 -9.92
CA ALA A 176 5.24 -5.79 -9.03
C ALA A 176 5.98 -7.09 -8.72
N THR A 177 5.24 -8.18 -8.49
CA THR A 177 5.81 -9.51 -8.27
C THR A 177 6.51 -10.02 -9.53
N ALA A 178 5.89 -9.85 -10.70
CA ALA A 178 6.47 -10.27 -11.98
C ALA A 178 7.72 -9.45 -12.35
N TYR A 179 7.73 -8.14 -12.10
CA TYR A 179 8.90 -7.28 -12.28
C TYR A 179 10.04 -7.72 -11.35
N ALA A 180 9.77 -7.85 -10.05
CA ALA A 180 10.78 -8.26 -9.08
C ALA A 180 11.36 -9.65 -9.40
N ALA A 181 10.51 -10.60 -9.83
CA ALA A 181 10.97 -11.92 -10.25
C ALA A 181 11.83 -11.83 -11.51
N ALA A 182 11.38 -11.14 -12.55
CA ALA A 182 12.13 -11.01 -13.79
C ALA A 182 13.51 -10.34 -13.57
N ASP A 183 13.55 -9.27 -12.77
CA ASP A 183 14.80 -8.58 -12.41
C ASP A 183 15.75 -9.48 -11.62
N ALA A 184 15.23 -10.25 -10.65
CA ALA A 184 16.02 -11.19 -9.85
C ALA A 184 16.66 -12.30 -10.71
N PHE A 185 15.99 -12.73 -11.78
CA PHE A 185 16.50 -13.74 -12.72
C PHE A 185 17.16 -13.16 -13.98
N GLY A 186 17.34 -11.83 -14.05
CA GLY A 186 17.95 -11.15 -15.19
C GLY A 186 17.18 -11.34 -16.52
N GLN A 187 15.88 -11.60 -16.44
CA GLN A 187 15.00 -11.81 -17.58
C GLN A 187 14.36 -10.48 -18.04
N ARG A 188 13.91 -10.43 -19.29
CA ARG A 188 13.18 -9.26 -19.81
C ARG A 188 11.85 -9.08 -19.06
N ALA A 189 11.60 -7.87 -18.59
CA ALA A 189 10.40 -7.46 -17.86
C ALA A 189 9.72 -6.27 -18.57
N GLY A 190 8.40 -6.16 -18.45
CA GLY A 190 7.65 -5.00 -18.94
C GLY A 190 6.25 -5.35 -19.44
N LEU A 191 5.29 -4.49 -19.14
CA LEU A 191 3.91 -4.62 -19.61
C LEU A 191 3.78 -4.20 -21.08
N GLU A 192 4.66 -3.33 -21.56
CA GLU A 192 4.73 -2.92 -22.97
C GLU A 192 5.31 -4.01 -23.90
N HIS A 193 6.03 -4.98 -23.36
CA HIS A 193 6.56 -6.10 -24.14
C HIS A 193 5.44 -7.06 -24.55
N LYS A 194 5.55 -7.62 -25.76
CA LYS A 194 4.57 -8.61 -26.21
C LYS A 194 4.72 -9.88 -25.36
N PRO A 195 3.63 -10.64 -25.10
CA PRO A 195 3.69 -11.86 -24.27
C PRO A 195 4.73 -12.90 -24.70
N HIS A 196 5.10 -12.93 -25.98
CA HIS A 196 6.13 -13.83 -26.50
C HIS A 196 7.57 -13.32 -26.28
N GLU A 197 7.76 -12.02 -26.04
CA GLU A 197 9.06 -11.37 -25.80
C GLU A 197 9.45 -11.39 -24.31
N ALA A 198 8.46 -11.44 -23.41
CA ALA A 198 8.66 -11.46 -21.96
C ALA A 198 7.95 -12.68 -21.30
N LYS A 199 8.20 -13.89 -21.84
CA LYS A 199 7.51 -15.12 -21.40
C LYS A 199 7.62 -15.38 -19.88
N PHE A 200 8.79 -15.08 -19.29
CA PHE A 200 9.01 -15.25 -17.85
C PHE A 200 8.14 -14.30 -17.02
N PHE A 201 8.09 -13.02 -17.40
CA PHE A 201 7.27 -12.00 -16.74
C PHE A 201 5.78 -12.35 -16.78
N TYR A 202 5.24 -12.66 -17.96
CA TYR A 202 3.82 -13.05 -18.09
C TYR A 202 3.52 -14.40 -17.42
N GLY A 203 4.48 -15.33 -17.41
CA GLY A 203 4.38 -16.59 -16.67
C GLY A 203 4.29 -16.36 -15.16
N ALA A 204 5.16 -15.53 -14.59
CA ALA A 204 5.13 -15.17 -13.18
C ALA A 204 3.82 -14.48 -12.78
N LEU A 205 3.30 -13.59 -13.64
CA LEU A 205 2.02 -12.92 -13.45
C LEU A 205 0.84 -13.90 -13.41
N ILE A 206 0.79 -14.86 -14.35
CA ILE A 206 -0.23 -15.91 -14.39
C ILE A 206 -0.13 -16.79 -13.14
N VAL A 207 1.06 -17.24 -12.77
CA VAL A 207 1.27 -18.09 -11.59
C VAL A 207 0.83 -17.36 -10.32
N ALA A 208 1.23 -16.10 -10.13
CA ALA A 208 0.82 -15.31 -8.98
C ALA A 208 -0.71 -15.15 -8.90
N SER A 209 -1.37 -14.92 -10.04
CA SER A 209 -2.83 -14.78 -10.12
C SER A 209 -3.55 -16.10 -9.80
N VAL A 210 -3.07 -17.22 -10.35
CA VAL A 210 -3.64 -18.56 -10.11
C VAL A 210 -3.44 -18.99 -8.67
N VAL A 211 -2.26 -18.76 -8.08
CA VAL A 211 -2.00 -19.05 -6.66
C VAL A 211 -2.89 -18.20 -5.76
N GLY A 212 -2.99 -16.89 -6.03
CA GLY A 212 -3.89 -16.00 -5.28
C GLY A 212 -5.35 -16.44 -5.35
N MET A 213 -5.81 -16.87 -6.53
CA MET A 213 -7.14 -17.45 -6.71
C MET A 213 -7.30 -18.76 -5.94
N ALA A 214 -6.30 -19.65 -6.01
CA ALA A 214 -6.31 -20.97 -5.36
C ALA A 214 -6.43 -20.86 -3.83
N LEU A 215 -5.83 -19.83 -3.23
CA LEU A 215 -5.94 -19.57 -1.79
C LEU A 215 -7.39 -19.36 -1.32
N ASN A 216 -8.30 -18.89 -2.17
CA ASN A 216 -9.72 -18.74 -1.82
C ASN A 216 -10.45 -20.09 -1.63
N PHE A 217 -9.88 -21.18 -2.13
CA PHE A 217 -10.44 -22.53 -1.92
C PHE A 217 -9.87 -23.21 -0.67
N THR A 218 -8.97 -22.55 0.06
CA THR A 218 -8.42 -23.04 1.33
C THR A 218 -9.32 -22.61 2.49
N PRO A 219 -9.29 -23.32 3.64
CA PRO A 219 -10.04 -22.92 4.83
C PRO A 219 -9.44 -21.68 5.54
N LEU A 220 -8.50 -20.97 4.90
CA LEU A 220 -7.90 -19.77 5.45
C LEU A 220 -8.93 -18.64 5.47
N ASP A 221 -9.11 -18.06 6.65
CA ASP A 221 -9.89 -16.84 6.84
C ASP A 221 -9.24 -15.68 6.05
N PRO A 222 -9.92 -15.12 5.03
CA PRO A 222 -9.34 -14.07 4.19
C PRO A 222 -9.01 -12.79 4.96
N VAL A 223 -9.78 -12.46 6.00
CA VAL A 223 -9.54 -11.27 6.83
C VAL A 223 -8.27 -11.45 7.64
N LYS A 224 -8.09 -12.62 8.24
CA LYS A 224 -6.85 -12.95 8.99
C LYS A 224 -5.65 -13.07 8.05
N ALA A 225 -5.82 -13.64 6.87
CA ALA A 225 -4.77 -13.72 5.87
C ALA A 225 -4.33 -12.32 5.40
N LEU A 226 -5.28 -11.41 5.15
CA LEU A 226 -5.01 -10.02 4.82
C LEU A 226 -4.25 -9.31 5.94
N TYR A 227 -4.68 -9.49 7.19
CA TYR A 227 -4.02 -8.92 8.36
C TYR A 227 -2.58 -9.44 8.55
N TRP A 228 -2.39 -10.76 8.46
CA TRP A 228 -1.05 -11.35 8.58
C TRP A 228 -0.13 -10.98 7.43
N SER A 229 -0.67 -10.85 6.21
CA SER A 229 0.08 -10.34 5.06
C SER A 229 0.60 -8.92 5.33
N ALA A 230 -0.22 -8.05 5.93
CA ALA A 230 0.21 -6.71 6.35
C ALA A 230 1.33 -6.74 7.39
N VAL A 231 1.26 -7.65 8.37
CA VAL A 231 2.33 -7.82 9.38
C VAL A 231 3.63 -8.27 8.71
N VAL A 232 3.57 -9.26 7.83
CA VAL A 232 4.73 -9.74 7.07
C VAL A 232 5.34 -8.61 6.24
N ASN A 233 4.50 -7.80 5.58
CA ASN A 233 4.96 -6.62 4.86
C ASN A 233 5.73 -5.66 5.77
N GLY A 234 5.22 -5.38 6.97
CA GLY A 234 5.90 -4.50 7.95
C GLY A 234 7.26 -5.03 8.38
N VAL A 235 7.37 -6.33 8.64
CA VAL A 235 8.66 -6.96 9.02
C VAL A 235 9.65 -6.96 7.83
N VAL A 236 9.20 -7.33 6.63
CA VAL A 236 10.03 -7.39 5.42
C VAL A 236 10.43 -5.99 4.94
N ALA A 237 9.64 -4.96 5.24
CA ALA A 237 9.97 -3.58 4.89
C ALA A 237 11.27 -3.11 5.55
N VAL A 238 11.59 -3.56 6.77
CA VAL A 238 12.79 -3.13 7.52
C VAL A 238 14.10 -3.38 6.74
N PRO A 239 14.47 -4.61 6.37
CA PRO A 239 15.71 -4.84 5.62
C PRO A 239 15.71 -4.15 4.27
N LEU A 240 14.55 -4.07 3.58
CA LEU A 240 14.46 -3.37 2.30
C LEU A 240 14.69 -1.87 2.44
N MET A 241 14.10 -1.22 3.45
CA MET A 241 14.33 0.19 3.74
C MET A 241 15.81 0.46 4.04
N ILE A 242 16.47 -0.40 4.83
CA ILE A 242 17.91 -0.29 5.11
C ILE A 242 18.70 -0.33 3.80
N VAL A 243 18.43 -1.31 2.94
CA VAL A 243 19.11 -1.44 1.64
C VAL A 243 18.86 -0.21 0.77
N MET A 244 17.62 0.27 0.69
CA MET A 244 17.26 1.45 -0.09
C MET A 244 17.93 2.72 0.43
N MET A 245 18.02 2.93 1.74
CA MET A 245 18.74 4.05 2.34
C MET A 245 20.24 3.99 2.03
N LEU A 246 20.85 2.81 2.14
CA LEU A 246 22.26 2.63 1.80
C LEU A 246 22.53 2.85 0.30
N MET A 247 21.65 2.39 -0.58
CA MET A 247 21.78 2.57 -2.02
C MET A 247 21.61 4.03 -2.43
N SER A 248 20.59 4.70 -1.91
CA SER A 248 20.24 6.09 -2.24
C SER A 248 21.23 7.13 -1.69
N SER A 249 22.01 6.77 -0.68
CA SER A 249 23.13 7.59 -0.18
C SER A 249 24.46 7.32 -0.89
N ARG A 250 24.59 6.27 -1.71
CA ARG A 250 25.85 5.93 -2.38
C ARG A 250 25.98 6.63 -3.74
N VAL A 251 26.99 7.50 -3.88
CA VAL A 251 27.37 8.16 -5.14
C VAL A 251 27.61 7.16 -6.28
N LYS A 252 28.18 5.98 -5.99
CA LYS A 252 28.37 4.92 -7.00
C LYS A 252 27.06 4.45 -7.65
N VAL A 253 25.96 4.47 -6.89
CA VAL A 253 24.63 4.03 -7.35
C VAL A 253 23.83 5.21 -7.90
N MET A 254 23.80 6.35 -7.21
CA MET A 254 22.95 7.51 -7.57
C MET A 254 23.63 8.55 -8.46
N GLY A 255 24.96 8.53 -8.60
CA GLY A 255 25.71 9.61 -9.24
C GLY A 255 25.58 10.91 -8.45
N GLU A 256 25.26 12.01 -9.14
CA GLU A 256 25.07 13.34 -8.56
C GLU A 256 23.72 13.50 -7.83
N PHE A 257 22.80 12.52 -7.97
CA PHE A 257 21.44 12.57 -7.42
C PHE A 257 21.29 11.85 -6.07
N THR A 258 22.31 11.91 -5.22
CA THR A 258 22.23 11.35 -3.86
C THR A 258 21.22 12.09 -3.00
N LEU A 259 20.63 11.40 -2.02
CA LEU A 259 19.65 12.01 -1.11
C LEU A 259 20.24 13.21 -0.36
N PRO A 260 19.52 14.34 -0.27
CA PRO A 260 19.86 15.44 0.63
C PRO A 260 19.75 14.99 2.09
N TRP A 261 20.53 15.61 2.96
CA TRP A 261 20.69 15.17 4.36
C TRP A 261 19.36 15.10 5.14
N PHE A 262 18.41 16.02 4.87
CA PHE A 262 17.09 15.99 5.52
C PHE A 262 16.31 14.72 5.18
N LEU A 263 16.29 14.31 3.90
CA LEU A 263 15.63 13.07 3.48
C LEU A 263 16.36 11.84 4.02
N GLN A 264 17.69 11.91 4.15
CA GLN A 264 18.45 10.85 4.82
C GLN A 264 18.02 10.69 6.28
N LEU A 265 17.92 11.79 7.02
CA LEU A 265 17.49 11.78 8.42
C LEU A 265 16.08 11.20 8.57
N PHE A 266 15.10 11.70 7.82
CA PHE A 266 13.73 11.20 7.89
C PHE A 266 13.60 9.74 7.42
N GLY A 267 14.34 9.35 6.38
CA GLY A 267 14.36 7.97 5.91
C GLY A 267 14.91 6.99 6.95
N TRP A 268 16.01 7.36 7.62
CA TRP A 268 16.56 6.55 8.71
C TRP A 268 15.68 6.55 9.97
N LEU A 269 15.04 7.67 10.32
CA LEU A 269 14.06 7.74 11.41
C LEU A 269 12.86 6.82 11.14
N ALA A 270 12.32 6.83 9.92
CA ALA A 270 11.23 5.94 9.53
C ALA A 270 11.66 4.47 9.57
N THR A 271 12.88 4.17 9.09
CA THR A 271 13.46 2.82 9.15
C THR A 271 13.62 2.35 10.59
N ALA A 272 14.13 3.21 11.48
CA ALA A 272 14.30 2.90 12.90
C ALA A 272 12.95 2.71 13.61
N ALA A 273 11.93 3.51 13.28
CA ALA A 273 10.59 3.36 13.83
C ALA A 273 9.96 2.01 13.43
N MET A 274 10.04 1.64 12.15
CA MET A 274 9.56 0.33 11.66
C MET A 274 10.34 -0.82 12.31
N ALA A 275 11.68 -0.72 12.38
CA ALA A 275 12.53 -1.72 13.01
C ALA A 275 12.17 -1.90 14.49
N THR A 276 11.95 -0.80 15.20
CA THR A 276 11.54 -0.82 16.61
C THR A 276 10.18 -1.50 16.78
N ALA A 277 9.20 -1.17 15.93
CA ALA A 277 7.89 -1.81 15.96
C ALA A 277 7.99 -3.33 15.72
N ALA A 278 8.77 -3.75 14.73
CA ALA A 278 9.00 -5.16 14.44
C ALA A 278 9.71 -5.90 15.60
N VAL A 279 10.76 -5.31 16.18
CA VAL A 279 11.48 -5.89 17.32
C VAL A 279 10.58 -6.00 18.55
N VAL A 280 9.81 -4.96 18.86
CA VAL A 280 8.85 -4.96 19.97
C VAL A 280 7.82 -6.06 19.76
N MET A 281 7.28 -6.21 18.53
CA MET A 281 6.36 -7.27 18.19
C MET A 281 6.96 -8.66 18.46
N PHE A 282 8.18 -8.95 17.98
CA PHE A 282 8.83 -10.24 18.25
C PHE A 282 9.13 -10.46 19.74
N ALA A 283 9.49 -9.39 20.47
CA ALA A 283 9.79 -9.47 21.90
C ALA A 283 8.55 -9.68 22.77
N THR A 284 7.37 -9.22 22.34
CA THR A 284 6.10 -9.39 23.06
C THR A 284 5.32 -10.62 22.62
N TRP A 285 5.53 -11.13 21.40
CA TRP A 285 4.81 -12.30 20.88
C TRP A 285 5.00 -13.57 21.73
N GLY A 286 6.17 -13.75 22.34
CA GLY A 286 6.49 -14.93 23.15
C GLY A 286 6.12 -14.84 24.63
N LYS A 287 5.38 -13.82 25.08
CA LYS A 287 4.99 -13.61 26.47
C LYS A 287 3.48 -13.51 26.60
#